data_AF-A0A286JLT6-F1
#
_entry.id   AF-A0A286JLT6-F1
#
_cell.length_a   1.000
_cell.length_b   1.000
_cell.length_c   1.000
_cell.angle_alpha   90.00
_cell.angle_beta   90.00
_cell.angle_gamma   90.00
#
_symmetry.space_group_name_H-M   'P 1'
#
loop_
_entity.id
_entity.type
_entity.pdbx_description
1 polymer ?
#
loop_
_entity_poly.entity_id
_entity_poly.type
_entity_poly.pdbx_seq_one_letter_code
_entity_poly.pdbx_strand_id
1 'polypeptide(L)'
;MSPYILTILLLTLGLGTTTTFASSHWLLAWMGLEMNTLAILPLMAQHHHPRAVEAATKYFLTQAAAAAMLLFATTTNAWLSGQWETTQLSHPLPSTMITLALALKIGLAPLHAWLPEVLQGLDLTTALVLSTWQKLAPFALLFQIQSAPSTLMIILGLTSALIGGWGGLNQTQLRKMLAYSSIAHLGWMMLVLQFAPSLMMIALSTYLIMTLSTFLIFKHTTSLTINALATSWPKAPVLTALTPLVLLSLGGLPPLTGFGPKWL
;
A
#
# COMPACT_ATOMS: atom_id res chain seq x y z
N MET A 1 13.21 9.57 18.94
CA MET A 1 14.00 10.29 17.92
C MET A 1 13.88 11.79 18.19
N SER A 2 14.90 12.59 17.83
CA SER A 2 14.76 14.05 17.92
C SER A 2 13.70 14.56 16.92
N PRO A 3 12.98 15.65 17.24
CA PRO A 3 11.96 16.19 16.33
C PRO A 3 12.55 16.62 14.98
N TYR A 4 13.81 17.07 14.96
CA TYR A 4 14.52 17.42 13.72
C TYR A 4 14.75 16.20 12.82
N ILE A 5 15.17 15.06 13.36
CA ILE A 5 15.36 13.86 12.53
C ILE A 5 14.01 13.35 12.01
N LEU A 6 12.96 13.38 12.85
CA LEU A 6 11.62 12.97 12.44
C LEU A 6 11.10 13.83 11.29
N THR A 7 11.24 15.15 11.38
CA THR A 7 10.80 16.08 10.32
C THR A 7 11.58 15.87 9.02
N ILE A 8 12.90 15.66 9.09
CA ILE A 8 13.71 15.32 7.91
C ILE A 8 13.21 14.02 7.26
N LEU A 9 12.96 12.96 8.04
CA LEU A 9 12.48 11.68 7.49
C LEU A 9 11.08 11.78 6.86
N LEU A 10 10.19 12.59 7.42
CA LEU A 10 8.88 12.84 6.84
C LEU A 10 8.98 13.67 5.56
N LEU A 11 9.88 14.66 5.51
CA LEU A 11 10.14 15.43 4.30
C LEU A 11 10.76 14.57 3.20
N THR A 12 11.69 13.67 3.52
CA THR A 12 12.27 12.76 2.52
C THR A 12 11.24 11.75 1.99
N LEU A 13 10.29 11.30 2.82
CA LEU A 13 9.12 10.54 2.36
C LEU A 13 8.23 11.32 1.41
N GLY A 14 8.01 12.61 1.68
CA GLY A 14 7.29 13.50 0.78
C GLY A 14 8.03 13.65 -0.56
N LEU A 15 9.33 13.96 -0.50
CA LEU A 15 10.18 14.14 -1.66
C LEU A 15 10.27 12.88 -2.53
N GLY A 16 10.37 11.70 -1.93
CA GLY A 16 10.37 10.44 -2.68
C GLY A 16 9.07 10.25 -3.47
N THR A 17 7.91 10.51 -2.85
CA THR A 17 6.63 10.46 -3.59
C THR A 17 6.49 11.53 -4.67
N THR A 18 6.87 12.79 -4.40
CA THR A 18 6.72 13.87 -5.39
C THR A 18 7.66 13.68 -6.58
N THR A 19 8.88 13.19 -6.35
CA THR A 19 9.82 12.87 -7.44
C THR A 19 9.27 11.78 -8.35
N THR A 20 8.62 10.74 -7.82
CA THR A 20 7.96 9.73 -8.66
C THR A 20 6.78 10.26 -9.46
N PHE A 21 5.99 11.19 -8.89
CA PHE A 21 4.86 11.79 -9.60
C PHE A 21 5.30 12.72 -10.74
N ALA A 22 6.36 13.49 -10.51
CA ALA A 22 6.87 14.43 -11.49
C ALA A 22 7.79 13.79 -12.54
N SER A 23 8.26 12.55 -12.31
CA SER A 23 9.22 11.91 -13.21
C SER A 23 8.60 11.42 -14.51
N SER A 24 9.22 11.80 -15.62
CA SER A 24 9.03 11.18 -16.95
C SER A 24 10.10 10.15 -17.29
N HIS A 25 11.17 10.07 -16.49
CA HIS A 25 12.33 9.20 -16.71
C HIS A 25 12.35 8.06 -15.69
N TRP A 26 12.49 6.81 -16.16
CA TRP A 26 12.47 5.61 -15.31
C TRP A 26 13.48 5.63 -14.15
N LEU A 27 14.71 6.08 -14.40
CA LEU A 27 15.72 6.19 -13.34
C LEU A 27 15.29 7.13 -12.21
N LEU A 28 14.63 8.25 -12.53
CA LEU A 28 14.15 9.21 -11.54
C LEU A 28 12.97 8.64 -10.75
N ALA A 29 12.05 7.94 -11.42
CA ALA A 29 10.98 7.18 -10.77
C ALA A 29 11.54 6.14 -9.80
N TRP A 30 12.56 5.39 -10.22
CA TRP A 30 13.24 4.41 -9.35
C TRP A 30 13.89 5.08 -8.14
N MET A 31 14.60 6.20 -8.35
CA MET A 31 15.24 6.94 -7.26
C MET A 31 14.20 7.45 -6.24
N GLY A 32 13.05 7.94 -6.69
CA GLY A 32 11.96 8.36 -5.81
C GLY A 32 11.40 7.21 -4.96
N LEU A 33 11.26 6.02 -5.56
CA LEU A 33 10.86 4.81 -4.83
C LEU A 33 11.91 4.37 -3.79
N GLU A 34 13.20 4.51 -4.07
CA GLU A 34 14.27 4.18 -3.12
C GLU A 34 14.44 5.22 -2.01
N MET A 35 14.20 6.50 -2.30
CA MET A 35 14.14 7.51 -1.25
C MET A 35 13.01 7.19 -0.26
N ASN A 36 11.86 6.70 -0.75
CA ASN A 36 10.75 6.28 0.11
C ASN A 36 11.08 5.07 0.99
N THR A 37 11.77 4.06 0.45
CA THR A 37 12.15 2.85 1.20
C THR A 37 13.16 3.19 2.29
N LEU A 38 14.19 3.97 1.96
CA LEU A 38 15.23 4.35 2.92
C LEU A 38 14.68 5.28 4.01
N ALA A 39 13.78 6.20 3.68
CA ALA A 39 13.22 7.14 4.64
C ALA A 39 12.29 6.48 5.67
N ILE A 40 11.57 5.40 5.31
CA ILE A 40 10.64 4.75 6.24
C ILE A 40 11.33 3.78 7.21
N LEU A 41 12.49 3.21 6.87
CA LEU A 41 13.15 2.19 7.72
C LEU A 41 13.45 2.69 9.15
N PRO A 42 14.02 3.91 9.36
CA PRO A 42 14.23 4.41 10.71
C PRO A 42 12.93 4.67 11.46
N LEU A 43 11.84 5.00 10.75
CA LEU A 43 10.52 5.15 11.35
C LEU A 43 9.97 3.79 11.81
N MET A 44 10.24 2.71 11.09
CA MET A 44 9.83 1.36 11.47
C MET A 44 10.58 0.85 12.71
N ALA A 45 11.88 1.11 12.80
CA ALA A 45 12.74 0.58 13.86
C ALA A 45 12.84 1.50 15.10
N GLN A 46 11.92 2.47 15.27
CA GLN A 46 12.00 3.50 16.32
C GLN A 46 12.10 2.93 17.74
N HIS A 47 11.31 1.90 18.06
CA HIS A 47 11.21 1.37 19.43
C HIS A 47 12.26 0.29 19.75
N HIS A 48 13.21 0.01 18.84
CA HIS A 48 14.30 -0.97 19.02
C HIS A 48 13.87 -2.35 19.56
N HIS A 49 12.59 -2.70 19.45
CA HIS A 49 12.04 -3.97 19.87
C HIS A 49 12.30 -5.03 18.78
N PRO A 50 12.59 -6.30 19.13
CA PRO A 50 12.92 -7.34 18.14
C PRO A 50 11.87 -7.47 17.03
N ARG A 51 10.58 -7.34 17.36
CA ARG A 51 9.50 -7.35 16.35
C ARG A 51 9.54 -6.17 15.36
N ALA A 52 9.94 -4.99 15.82
CA ALA A 52 10.06 -3.81 14.97
C ALA A 52 11.27 -3.96 14.03
N VAL A 53 12.36 -4.53 14.55
CA VAL A 53 13.56 -4.86 13.75
C VAL A 53 13.23 -5.93 12.71
N GLU A 54 12.54 -7.00 13.09
CA GLU A 54 12.10 -8.06 12.16
C GLU A 54 11.16 -7.51 11.06
N ALA A 55 10.22 -6.63 11.43
CA ALA A 55 9.37 -5.97 10.44
C ALA A 55 10.17 -5.08 9.49
N ALA A 56 11.12 -4.29 10.01
CA ALA A 56 11.97 -3.44 9.19
C ALA A 56 12.86 -4.25 8.24
N THR A 57 13.43 -5.38 8.69
CA THR A 57 14.27 -6.24 7.83
C THR A 57 13.44 -6.94 6.75
N LYS A 58 12.26 -7.47 7.07
CA LYS A 58 11.34 -8.05 6.07
C LYS A 58 10.92 -7.01 5.03
N TYR A 59 10.58 -5.80 5.47
CA TYR A 59 10.24 -4.70 4.57
C TYR A 59 11.44 -4.33 3.68
N PHE A 60 12.64 -4.15 4.25
CA PHE A 60 13.83 -3.80 3.48
C PHE A 60 14.13 -4.84 2.40
N LEU A 61 14.19 -6.12 2.76
CA LEU A 61 14.56 -7.18 1.81
C LEU A 61 13.56 -7.29 0.66
N THR A 62 12.25 -7.20 0.96
CA THR A 62 11.21 -7.29 -0.06
C THR A 62 11.20 -6.08 -0.98
N GLN A 63 11.38 -4.87 -0.43
CA GLN A 63 11.37 -3.65 -1.21
C GLN A 63 12.65 -3.44 -2.02
N ALA A 64 13.81 -3.85 -1.50
CA ALA A 64 15.07 -3.84 -2.22
C ALA A 64 15.05 -4.83 -3.39
N ALA A 65 14.49 -6.03 -3.19
CA ALA A 65 14.29 -6.99 -4.28
C ALA A 65 13.35 -6.42 -5.36
N ALA A 66 12.25 -5.78 -4.95
CA ALA A 66 11.33 -5.12 -5.88
C ALA A 66 12.01 -3.99 -6.67
N ALA A 67 12.82 -3.16 -6.00
CA ALA A 67 13.49 -2.05 -6.63
C ALA A 67 14.62 -2.51 -7.57
N ALA A 68 15.36 -3.57 -7.21
CA ALA A 68 16.35 -4.18 -8.09
C ALA A 68 15.69 -4.79 -9.35
N MET A 69 14.55 -5.48 -9.19
CA MET A 69 13.76 -6.00 -10.30
C MET A 69 13.25 -4.87 -11.20
N LEU A 70 12.78 -3.76 -10.62
CA LEU A 70 12.33 -2.60 -11.38
C LEU A 70 13.49 -1.98 -12.17
N LEU A 71 14.65 -1.75 -11.55
CA LEU A 71 15.82 -1.21 -12.23
C LEU A 71 16.23 -2.12 -13.39
N PHE A 72 16.33 -3.42 -13.16
CA PHE A 72 16.66 -4.41 -14.20
C PHE A 72 15.66 -4.39 -15.36
N ALA A 73 14.37 -4.28 -15.06
CA ALA A 73 13.34 -4.21 -16.10
C ALA A 73 13.41 -2.91 -16.90
N THR A 74 13.72 -1.78 -16.24
CA THR A 74 13.87 -0.49 -16.94
C THR A 74 15.15 -0.39 -17.77
N THR A 75 16.27 -0.97 -17.31
CA THR A 75 17.51 -1.02 -18.09
C THR A 75 17.37 -1.93 -19.31
N THR A 76 16.68 -3.07 -19.17
CA THR A 76 16.36 -3.94 -20.31
C THR A 76 15.41 -3.27 -21.29
N ASN A 77 14.42 -2.51 -20.82
CA ASN A 77 13.59 -1.70 -21.71
C ASN A 77 14.42 -0.66 -22.47
N ALA A 78 15.26 0.11 -21.76
CA ALA A 78 16.12 1.13 -22.37
C ALA A 78 17.14 0.54 -23.34
N TRP A 79 17.64 -0.68 -23.08
CA TRP A 79 18.50 -1.40 -24.01
C TRP A 79 17.78 -1.77 -25.31
N LEU A 80 16.50 -2.14 -25.23
CA LEU A 80 15.69 -2.55 -26.38
C LEU A 80 15.15 -1.36 -27.19
N SER A 81 14.69 -0.30 -26.51
CA SER A 81 14.05 0.87 -27.13
C SER A 81 14.99 2.06 -27.36
N GLY A 82 16.13 2.10 -26.68
CA GLY A 82 17.04 3.25 -26.65
C GLY A 82 16.52 4.44 -25.84
N GLN A 83 15.39 4.31 -25.14
CA GLN A 83 14.71 5.41 -24.44
C GLN A 83 14.40 5.07 -22.98
N TRP A 84 14.33 6.10 -22.14
CA TRP A 84 14.08 5.98 -20.70
C TRP A 84 12.72 6.53 -20.26
N GLU A 85 11.84 6.83 -21.21
CA GLU A 85 10.52 7.40 -20.94
C GLU A 85 9.61 6.39 -20.22
N THR A 86 8.84 6.86 -19.24
CA THR A 86 7.94 6.00 -18.42
C THR A 86 6.77 5.41 -19.20
N THR A 87 6.29 6.11 -20.22
CA THR A 87 5.11 5.75 -21.03
C THR A 87 5.39 4.68 -22.09
N GLN A 88 6.66 4.53 -22.48
CA GLN A 88 7.05 3.65 -23.58
C GLN A 88 7.47 2.26 -23.07
N LEU A 89 6.48 1.37 -22.98
CA LEU A 89 6.70 -0.05 -22.68
C LEU A 89 6.20 -0.91 -23.84
N SER A 90 7.08 -1.13 -24.82
CA SER A 90 6.74 -1.87 -26.04
C SER A 90 6.93 -3.38 -25.90
N HIS A 91 7.94 -3.82 -25.14
CA HIS A 91 8.29 -5.23 -25.04
C HIS A 91 7.58 -5.93 -23.87
N PRO A 92 6.98 -7.13 -24.06
CA PRO A 92 6.21 -7.82 -23.03
C PRO A 92 7.05 -8.26 -21.82
N LEU A 93 8.33 -8.53 -22.04
CA LEU A 93 9.22 -9.04 -20.99
C LEU A 93 9.57 -7.96 -19.94
N PRO A 94 10.05 -6.75 -20.30
CA PRO A 94 10.18 -5.64 -19.35
C PRO A 94 8.85 -5.21 -18.71
N SER A 95 7.74 -5.19 -19.46
CA SER A 95 6.45 -4.76 -18.91
C SER A 95 5.92 -5.73 -17.83
N THR A 96 6.07 -7.05 -18.05
CA THR A 96 5.72 -8.06 -17.03
C THR A 96 6.63 -7.97 -15.80
N MET A 97 7.94 -7.74 -15.97
CA MET A 97 8.83 -7.54 -14.84
C MET A 97 8.53 -6.27 -14.04
N ILE A 98 8.23 -5.15 -14.71
CA ILE A 98 7.85 -3.89 -14.05
C ILE A 98 6.55 -4.05 -13.27
N THR A 99 5.53 -4.68 -13.88
CA THR A 99 4.25 -4.92 -13.21
C THR A 99 4.40 -5.83 -11.98
N LEU A 100 5.23 -6.89 -12.06
CA LEU A 100 5.55 -7.74 -10.91
C LEU A 100 6.35 -7.00 -9.83
N ALA A 101 7.32 -6.18 -10.21
CA ALA A 101 8.11 -5.37 -9.28
C ALA A 101 7.23 -4.37 -8.51
N LEU A 102 6.34 -3.66 -9.21
CA LEU A 102 5.39 -2.76 -8.59
C LEU A 102 4.38 -3.52 -7.73
N ALA A 103 3.88 -4.67 -8.19
CA ALA A 103 3.00 -5.56 -7.42
C ALA A 103 3.65 -6.02 -6.09
N LEU A 104 4.94 -6.35 -6.11
CA LEU A 104 5.71 -6.66 -4.90
C LEU A 104 5.78 -5.45 -3.95
N LYS A 105 6.04 -4.24 -4.47
CA LYS A 105 6.11 -3.01 -3.66
C LYS A 105 4.79 -2.69 -2.96
N ILE A 106 3.65 -2.85 -3.64
CA ILE A 106 2.32 -2.63 -3.03
C ILE A 106 1.78 -3.84 -2.27
N GLY A 107 2.34 -5.04 -2.45
CA GLY A 107 1.92 -6.24 -1.74
C GLY A 107 0.65 -6.87 -2.30
N LEU A 108 0.50 -6.90 -3.63
CA LEU A 108 -0.55 -7.69 -4.28
C LEU A 108 -0.27 -9.18 -4.13
N ALA A 109 -1.31 -10.01 -4.09
CA ALA A 109 -1.14 -11.45 -4.12
C ALA A 109 -0.66 -11.91 -5.51
N PRO A 110 0.21 -12.94 -5.60
CA PRO A 110 0.72 -13.79 -4.51
C PRO A 110 1.83 -13.16 -3.66
N LEU A 111 2.39 -12.02 -4.05
CA LEU A 111 3.52 -11.32 -3.42
C LEU A 111 3.16 -10.50 -2.15
N HIS A 112 2.10 -10.90 -1.45
CA HIS A 112 1.45 -10.16 -0.37
C HIS A 112 1.95 -10.55 1.04
N ALA A 113 2.63 -11.69 1.18
CA ALA A 113 2.92 -12.33 2.47
C ALA A 113 3.70 -11.43 3.45
N TRP A 114 4.50 -10.50 2.93
CA TRP A 114 5.27 -9.56 3.75
C TRP A 114 4.38 -8.54 4.48
N LEU A 115 3.25 -8.15 3.89
CA LEU A 115 2.47 -7.00 4.34
C LEU A 115 1.80 -7.25 5.71
N PRO A 116 1.11 -8.38 5.97
CA PRO A 116 0.54 -8.67 7.29
C PRO A 116 1.57 -8.83 8.40
N GLU A 117 2.74 -9.39 8.09
CA GLU A 117 3.82 -9.58 9.07
C GLU A 117 4.47 -8.25 9.46
N VAL A 118 4.79 -7.42 8.46
CA VAL A 118 5.38 -6.11 8.68
C VAL A 118 4.40 -5.24 9.49
N LEU A 119 3.13 -5.14 9.08
CA LEU A 119 2.16 -4.31 9.81
C LEU A 119 1.97 -4.75 11.27
N GLN A 120 2.09 -6.04 11.59
CA GLN A 120 1.97 -6.50 12.98
C GLN A 120 3.15 -6.08 13.86
N GLY A 121 4.34 -5.92 13.29
CA GLY A 121 5.53 -5.50 14.03
C GLY A 121 5.67 -3.98 14.22
N LEU A 122 4.84 -3.19 13.54
CA LEU A 122 4.88 -1.72 13.53
C LEU A 122 3.86 -1.09 14.48
N ASP A 123 4.12 0.15 14.89
CA ASP A 123 3.15 0.97 15.61
C ASP A 123 2.02 1.44 14.69
N LEU A 124 0.90 1.85 15.28
CA LEU A 124 -0.30 2.25 14.50
C LEU A 124 -0.04 3.45 13.58
N THR A 125 0.85 4.37 13.96
CA THR A 125 1.19 5.54 13.13
C THR A 125 2.03 5.16 11.92
N THR A 126 3.05 4.31 12.09
CA THR A 126 3.91 3.86 11.00
C THR A 126 3.18 2.86 10.10
N ALA A 127 2.32 2.02 10.69
CA ALA A 127 1.38 1.17 9.98
C ALA A 127 0.39 1.96 9.10
N LEU A 128 -0.11 3.10 9.59
CA LEU A 128 -0.92 4.02 8.78
C LEU A 128 -0.13 4.55 7.58
N VAL A 129 1.09 5.05 7.79
CA VAL A 129 1.94 5.57 6.69
C VAL A 129 2.23 4.48 5.65
N LEU A 130 2.47 3.23 6.10
CA LEU A 130 2.75 2.11 5.19
C LEU A 130 1.52 1.66 4.40
N SER A 131 0.32 1.71 4.98
CA SER A 131 -0.92 1.32 4.32
C SER A 131 -1.48 2.40 3.38
N THR A 132 -1.11 3.67 3.60
CA THR A 132 -1.61 4.81 2.82
C THR A 132 -0.52 5.40 1.92
N TRP A 133 0.43 6.14 2.50
CA TRP A 133 1.43 6.93 1.80
C TRP A 133 2.33 6.10 0.89
N GLN A 134 2.83 4.96 1.39
CA GLN A 134 3.74 4.08 0.64
C GLN A 134 3.09 3.41 -0.58
N LYS A 135 1.76 3.46 -0.71
CA LYS A 135 1.05 2.94 -1.88
C LYS A 135 0.99 3.96 -3.02
N LEU A 136 1.03 5.26 -2.72
CA LEU A 136 0.80 6.33 -3.69
C LEU A 136 1.77 6.29 -4.88
N ALA A 137 3.07 6.27 -4.62
CA ALA A 137 4.09 6.31 -5.66
C ALA A 137 4.05 5.09 -6.60
N PRO A 138 4.02 3.84 -6.11
CA PRO A 138 3.83 2.68 -6.98
C PRO A 138 2.52 2.69 -7.77
N PHE A 139 1.42 3.18 -7.19
CA PHE A 139 0.14 3.30 -7.93
C PHE A 139 0.20 4.29 -9.07
N ALA A 140 0.86 5.43 -8.88
CA ALA A 140 1.01 6.40 -9.96
C ALA A 140 1.80 5.82 -11.14
N LEU A 141 2.84 5.01 -10.88
CA LEU A 141 3.55 4.31 -11.94
C LEU A 141 2.66 3.28 -12.65
N LEU A 142 1.89 2.47 -11.90
CA LEU A 142 0.94 1.53 -12.50
C LEU A 142 -0.12 2.23 -13.37
N PHE A 143 -0.56 3.41 -12.96
CA PHE A 143 -1.48 4.26 -13.72
C PHE A 143 -0.82 4.81 -15.00
N GLN A 144 0.42 5.26 -14.95
CA GLN A 144 1.15 5.81 -16.10
C GLN A 144 1.49 4.75 -17.16
N ILE A 145 1.78 3.52 -16.73
CA ILE A 145 2.16 2.40 -17.60
C ILE A 145 0.96 1.81 -18.37
N GLN A 146 -0.26 2.13 -17.93
CA GLN A 146 -1.44 1.50 -18.47
C GLN A 146 -1.69 1.95 -19.92
N SER A 147 -1.50 1.02 -20.86
CA SER A 147 -1.83 1.21 -22.28
C SER A 147 -2.97 0.31 -22.75
N ALA A 148 -3.03 -0.93 -22.26
CA ALA A 148 -4.02 -1.94 -22.63
C ALA A 148 -4.36 -2.89 -21.47
N PRO A 149 -5.56 -3.51 -21.47
CA PRO A 149 -5.95 -4.52 -20.49
C PRO A 149 -4.95 -5.67 -20.47
N SER A 150 -4.21 -5.80 -19.36
CA SER A 150 -3.27 -6.90 -19.18
C SER A 150 -3.91 -8.05 -18.40
N THR A 151 -3.82 -9.26 -18.94
CA THR A 151 -4.30 -10.49 -18.28
C THR A 151 -3.61 -10.68 -16.93
N LEU A 152 -2.31 -10.34 -16.84
CA LEU A 152 -1.53 -10.41 -15.61
C LEU A 152 -2.12 -9.53 -14.50
N MET A 153 -2.47 -8.26 -14.76
CA MET A 153 -3.03 -7.39 -13.72
C MET A 153 -4.43 -7.81 -13.30
N ILE A 154 -5.23 -8.39 -14.22
CA ILE A 154 -6.53 -8.99 -13.87
C ILE A 154 -6.33 -10.17 -12.92
N ILE A 155 -5.38 -11.07 -13.21
CA ILE A 155 -5.07 -12.21 -12.35
C ILE A 155 -4.57 -11.74 -10.98
N LEU A 156 -3.65 -10.78 -10.92
CA LEU A 156 -3.19 -10.19 -9.66
C LEU A 156 -4.34 -9.55 -8.87
N GLY A 157 -5.24 -8.84 -9.55
CA GLY A 157 -6.41 -8.20 -8.94
C GLY A 157 -7.40 -9.20 -8.34
N LEU A 158 -7.77 -10.24 -9.09
CA LEU A 158 -8.68 -11.29 -8.61
C LEU A 158 -8.08 -12.08 -7.45
N THR A 159 -6.82 -12.50 -7.58
CA THR A 159 -6.14 -13.29 -6.54
C THR A 159 -5.97 -12.48 -5.25
N SER A 160 -5.65 -11.19 -5.34
CA SER A 160 -5.54 -10.31 -4.16
C SER A 160 -6.89 -10.05 -3.50
N ALA A 161 -7.98 -9.87 -4.26
CA ALA A 161 -9.33 -9.77 -3.70
C ALA A 161 -9.72 -11.04 -2.90
N LEU A 162 -9.47 -12.23 -3.47
CA LEU A 162 -9.79 -13.51 -2.83
C LEU A 162 -8.92 -13.78 -1.59
N ILE A 163 -7.60 -13.61 -1.72
CA ILE A 163 -6.65 -13.89 -0.62
C ILE A 163 -6.80 -12.86 0.49
N GLY A 164 -7.07 -11.59 0.17
CA GLY A 164 -7.41 -10.57 1.16
C GLY A 164 -8.67 -10.93 1.94
N GLY A 165 -9.71 -11.42 1.26
CA GLY A 165 -10.95 -11.89 1.89
C GLY A 165 -10.70 -13.06 2.85
N TRP A 166 -10.12 -14.16 2.37
CA TRP A 166 -9.89 -15.35 3.19
C TRP A 166 -8.87 -15.15 4.30
N GLY A 167 -7.77 -14.43 4.01
CA GLY A 167 -6.72 -14.16 4.98
C GLY A 167 -7.19 -13.30 6.15
N GLY A 168 -8.16 -12.40 5.92
CA GLY A 168 -8.73 -11.54 6.95
C GLY A 168 -9.64 -12.25 7.95
N LEU A 169 -10.35 -13.32 7.54
CA LEU A 169 -11.33 -14.01 8.38
C LEU A 169 -10.73 -14.68 9.62
N ASN A 170 -9.48 -15.12 9.54
CA ASN A 170 -8.81 -15.87 10.61
C ASN A 170 -7.84 -15.01 11.44
N GLN A 171 -8.04 -13.69 11.52
CA GLN A 171 -7.16 -12.78 12.26
C GLN A 171 -7.85 -12.18 13.47
N THR A 172 -7.22 -12.28 14.63
CA THR A 172 -7.65 -11.60 15.87
C THR A 172 -6.94 -10.27 16.12
N GLN A 173 -5.84 -10.04 15.41
CA GLN A 173 -5.01 -8.84 15.50
C GLN A 173 -5.51 -7.79 14.51
N LEU A 174 -5.81 -6.58 15.00
CA LEU A 174 -6.40 -5.51 14.18
C LEU A 174 -5.46 -5.09 13.03
N ARG A 175 -4.15 -5.05 13.27
CA ARG A 175 -3.15 -4.68 12.27
C ARG A 175 -3.08 -5.67 11.10
N LYS A 176 -3.21 -6.98 11.38
CA LYS A 176 -3.29 -8.01 10.33
C LYS A 176 -4.63 -7.99 9.60
N MET A 177 -5.74 -7.71 10.28
CA MET A 177 -7.01 -7.52 9.58
C MET A 177 -6.96 -6.34 8.62
N LEU A 178 -6.40 -5.21 9.04
CA LEU A 178 -6.20 -4.06 8.16
C LEU A 178 -5.24 -4.36 7.01
N ALA A 179 -4.20 -5.16 7.25
CA ALA A 179 -3.31 -5.67 6.20
C ALA A 179 -4.08 -6.40 5.09
N TYR A 180 -4.90 -7.38 5.46
CA TYR A 180 -5.70 -8.13 4.49
C TYR A 180 -6.79 -7.29 3.83
N SER A 181 -7.38 -6.34 4.55
CA SER A 181 -8.29 -5.36 3.96
C SER A 181 -7.58 -4.52 2.88
N SER A 182 -6.32 -4.12 3.11
CA SER A 182 -5.53 -3.41 2.11
C SER A 182 -5.32 -4.28 0.87
N ILE A 183 -4.93 -5.55 1.04
CA ILE A 183 -4.72 -6.48 -0.08
C ILE A 183 -6.01 -6.65 -0.91
N ALA A 184 -7.17 -6.76 -0.25
CA ALA A 184 -8.46 -6.87 -0.95
C ALA A 184 -8.84 -5.60 -1.72
N HIS A 185 -8.71 -4.42 -1.09
CA HIS A 185 -9.01 -3.13 -1.74
C HIS A 185 -8.04 -2.84 -2.88
N LEU A 186 -6.76 -3.17 -2.72
CA LEU A 186 -5.76 -3.12 -3.77
C LEU A 186 -6.16 -3.99 -4.97
N GLY A 187 -6.70 -5.19 -4.72
CA GLY A 187 -7.19 -6.06 -5.78
C GLY A 187 -8.31 -5.43 -6.61
N TRP A 188 -9.30 -4.82 -5.95
CA TRP A 188 -10.36 -4.07 -6.63
C TRP A 188 -9.81 -2.90 -7.44
N MET A 189 -8.88 -2.13 -6.86
CA MET A 189 -8.25 -1.01 -7.57
C MET A 189 -7.51 -1.49 -8.83
N MET A 190 -6.80 -2.61 -8.77
CA MET A 190 -6.06 -3.16 -9.91
C MET A 190 -6.98 -3.66 -11.03
N LEU A 191 -8.14 -4.24 -10.67
CA LEU A 191 -9.14 -4.66 -11.65
C LEU A 191 -9.73 -3.45 -12.36
N VAL A 192 -10.20 -2.46 -11.60
CA VAL A 192 -10.86 -1.28 -12.15
C VAL A 192 -9.88 -0.41 -12.92
N LEU A 193 -8.61 -0.34 -12.51
CA LEU A 193 -7.56 0.38 -13.22
C LEU A 193 -7.56 0.00 -14.70
N GLN A 194 -7.63 -1.30 -15.03
CA GLN A 194 -7.59 -1.79 -16.41
C GLN A 194 -8.73 -1.31 -17.32
N PHE A 195 -9.91 -1.01 -16.75
CA PHE A 195 -11.09 -0.66 -17.52
C PHE A 195 -11.42 0.83 -17.45
N ALA A 196 -11.30 1.42 -16.25
CA ALA A 196 -11.68 2.79 -15.96
C ALA A 196 -10.71 3.40 -14.94
N PRO A 197 -9.60 4.01 -15.42
CA PRO A 197 -8.58 4.58 -14.55
C PRO A 197 -9.11 5.69 -13.61
N SER A 198 -10.16 6.41 -14.02
CA SER A 198 -10.83 7.42 -13.20
C SER A 198 -11.53 6.82 -11.97
N LEU A 199 -12.18 5.66 -12.12
CA LEU A 199 -12.83 4.94 -11.02
C LEU A 199 -11.80 4.40 -10.03
N MET A 200 -10.62 3.97 -10.50
CA MET A 200 -9.52 3.60 -9.61
C MET A 200 -9.11 4.76 -8.71
N MET A 201 -9.01 5.99 -9.23
CA MET A 201 -8.65 7.16 -8.40
C MET A 201 -9.70 7.44 -7.32
N ILE A 202 -10.99 7.25 -7.63
CA ILE A 202 -12.08 7.36 -6.66
C ILE A 202 -11.95 6.25 -5.60
N ALA A 203 -11.68 5.01 -6.01
CA ALA A 203 -11.45 3.90 -5.09
C ALA A 203 -10.24 4.14 -4.17
N LEU A 204 -9.13 4.65 -4.70
CA LEU A 204 -7.95 5.00 -3.91
C LEU A 204 -8.26 6.09 -2.88
N SER A 205 -8.92 7.18 -3.28
CA SER A 205 -9.25 8.28 -2.37
C SER A 205 -10.18 7.85 -1.23
N THR A 206 -11.21 7.07 -1.52
CA THR A 206 -12.14 6.54 -0.52
C THR A 206 -11.43 5.57 0.44
N TYR A 207 -10.58 4.69 -0.08
CA TYR A 207 -9.75 3.79 0.73
C TYR A 207 -8.82 4.56 1.69
N LEU A 208 -8.14 5.60 1.22
CA LEU A 208 -7.24 6.43 2.04
C LEU A 208 -8.01 7.09 3.20
N ILE A 209 -9.18 7.66 2.93
CA ILE A 209 -10.01 8.30 3.96
C ILE A 209 -10.48 7.28 5.01
N MET A 210 -10.99 6.12 4.55
CA MET A 210 -11.50 5.09 5.45
C MET A 210 -10.39 4.46 6.31
N THR A 211 -9.25 4.14 5.72
CA THR A 211 -8.11 3.58 6.47
C THR A 211 -7.50 4.57 7.44
N LEU A 212 -7.37 5.85 7.06
CA LEU A 212 -6.95 6.90 7.98
C LEU A 212 -7.88 6.97 9.19
N SER A 213 -9.20 6.95 8.95
CA SER A 213 -10.18 6.99 10.05
C SER A 213 -10.09 5.77 10.97
N THR A 214 -9.91 4.53 10.45
CA THR A 214 -9.79 3.34 11.31
C THR A 214 -8.51 3.31 12.13
N PHE A 215 -7.36 3.64 11.53
CA PHE A 215 -6.09 3.70 12.26
C PHE A 215 -6.11 4.76 13.35
N LEU A 216 -6.71 5.92 13.10
CA LEU A 216 -6.86 6.97 14.12
C LEU A 216 -7.75 6.51 15.27
N ILE A 217 -8.87 5.84 14.98
CA ILE A 217 -9.72 5.26 16.02
C ILE A 217 -8.90 4.30 16.89
N PHE A 218 -8.21 3.33 16.29
CA PHE A 218 -7.40 2.34 17.02
C PHE A 218 -6.26 2.98 17.82
N LYS A 219 -5.71 4.08 17.33
CA LYS A 219 -4.67 4.84 18.04
C LYS A 219 -5.25 5.53 19.27
N HIS A 220 -6.42 6.15 19.17
CA HIS A 220 -7.07 6.82 20.29
C HIS A 220 -7.56 5.84 21.36
N THR A 221 -8.05 4.66 20.98
CA THR A 221 -8.49 3.61 21.93
C THR A 221 -7.37 2.71 22.43
N THR A 222 -6.15 2.87 21.90
CA THR A 222 -4.98 1.99 22.14
C THR A 222 -5.27 0.50 21.94
N SER A 223 -6.18 0.16 21.03
CA SER A 223 -6.60 -1.21 20.76
C SER A 223 -5.75 -1.85 19.67
N LEU A 224 -5.13 -3.01 19.97
CA LEU A 224 -4.38 -3.82 18.99
C LEU A 224 -5.09 -5.15 18.65
N THR A 225 -6.02 -5.58 19.50
CA THR A 225 -6.77 -6.85 19.36
C THR A 225 -8.28 -6.58 19.40
N ILE A 226 -9.06 -7.54 18.88
CA ILE A 226 -10.54 -7.47 18.91
C ILE A 226 -11.06 -7.28 20.35
N ASN A 227 -10.52 -8.03 21.32
CA ASN A 227 -10.95 -7.93 22.72
C ASN A 227 -10.62 -6.57 23.35
N ALA A 228 -9.48 -5.97 22.98
CA ALA A 228 -9.12 -4.63 23.43
C ALA A 228 -10.04 -3.56 22.81
N LEU A 229 -10.46 -3.75 21.56
CA LEU A 229 -11.45 -2.87 20.93
C LEU A 229 -12.82 -3.00 21.60
N ALA A 230 -13.27 -4.22 21.93
CA ALA A 230 -14.55 -4.47 22.59
C ALA A 230 -14.65 -3.79 23.97
N THR A 231 -13.55 -3.74 24.72
CA THR A 231 -13.48 -3.12 26.06
C THR A 231 -13.22 -1.61 26.03
N SER A 232 -13.18 -0.98 24.84
CA SER A 232 -12.91 0.46 24.70
C SER A 232 -14.14 1.36 24.87
N TRP A 233 -15.36 0.81 24.83
CA TRP A 233 -16.63 1.54 25.02
C TRP A 233 -16.65 2.47 26.24
N PRO A 234 -16.28 2.03 27.47
CA PRO A 234 -16.31 2.90 28.63
C PRO A 234 -15.30 4.06 28.57
N LYS A 235 -14.26 3.96 27.73
CA LYS A 235 -13.21 5.00 27.62
C LYS A 235 -13.60 6.11 26.65
N ALA A 236 -14.23 5.75 25.52
CA ALA A 236 -14.54 6.67 24.44
C ALA A 236 -15.86 6.30 23.74
N PRO A 237 -17.02 6.46 24.40
CA PRO A 237 -18.30 5.92 23.96
C PRO A 237 -18.71 6.42 22.57
N VAL A 238 -18.51 7.72 22.31
CA VAL A 238 -18.82 8.34 21.01
C VAL A 238 -17.99 7.73 19.89
N LEU A 239 -16.67 7.60 20.11
CA LEU A 239 -15.76 7.04 19.11
C LEU A 239 -16.12 5.57 18.83
N THR A 240 -16.40 4.79 19.88
CA THR A 240 -16.79 3.39 19.73
C THR A 240 -18.14 3.22 19.04
N ALA A 241 -19.10 4.13 19.24
CA ALA A 241 -20.35 4.13 18.50
C ALA A 241 -20.16 4.37 16.99
N LEU A 242 -19.14 5.13 16.59
CA LEU A 242 -18.82 5.39 15.18
C LEU A 242 -18.00 4.26 14.52
N THR A 243 -17.29 3.44 15.31
CA THR A 243 -16.46 2.35 14.79
C THR A 243 -17.19 1.40 13.82
N PRO A 244 -18.44 0.96 14.07
CA PRO A 244 -19.10 0.03 13.16
C PRO A 244 -19.41 0.70 11.82
N LEU A 245 -19.80 1.98 11.81
CA LEU A 245 -20.09 2.71 10.56
C LEU A 245 -18.85 2.79 9.66
N VAL A 246 -17.67 3.02 10.25
CA VAL A 246 -16.41 3.06 9.49
C VAL A 246 -16.00 1.66 9.02
N LEU A 247 -16.23 0.61 9.81
CA LEU A 247 -15.91 -0.76 9.40
C LEU A 247 -16.87 -1.27 8.32
N LEU A 248 -18.15 -0.93 8.40
CA LEU A 248 -19.16 -1.26 7.39
C LEU A 248 -18.92 -0.49 6.09
N SER A 249 -18.39 0.74 6.16
CA SER A 249 -17.98 1.47 4.96
C SER A 249 -16.78 0.80 4.29
N LEU A 250 -15.76 0.34 5.04
CA LEU A 250 -14.68 -0.48 4.49
C LEU A 250 -15.17 -1.80 3.85
N GLY A 251 -16.23 -2.38 4.41
CA GLY A 251 -16.92 -3.54 3.83
C GLY A 251 -17.63 -3.22 2.51
N GLY A 252 -18.04 -1.96 2.32
CA GLY A 252 -18.77 -1.50 1.14
C GLY A 252 -20.25 -1.84 1.21
N LEU A 253 -20.91 -1.54 2.34
CA LEU A 253 -22.36 -1.72 2.48
C LEU A 253 -23.13 -0.44 2.10
N PRO A 254 -24.24 -0.54 1.34
CA PRO A 254 -25.18 0.56 1.20
C PRO A 254 -25.80 0.89 2.57
N PRO A 255 -25.99 2.17 2.96
CA PRO A 255 -25.88 3.42 2.20
C PRO A 255 -24.54 4.17 2.35
N LEU A 256 -23.45 3.50 2.73
CA LEU A 256 -22.17 4.14 3.06
C LEU A 256 -21.31 4.41 1.82
N THR A 257 -20.40 5.39 1.93
CA THR A 257 -19.56 5.87 0.82
C THR A 257 -18.66 4.79 0.22
N GLY A 258 -18.19 3.83 1.02
CA GLY A 258 -17.33 2.75 0.54
C GLY A 258 -18.03 1.74 -0.38
N PHE A 259 -19.36 1.79 -0.52
CA PHE A 259 -20.08 1.02 -1.54
C PHE A 259 -19.89 1.60 -2.94
N GLY A 260 -19.80 2.94 -3.06
CA GLY A 260 -19.74 3.65 -4.34
C GLY A 260 -18.69 3.12 -5.32
N PRO A 261 -17.40 3.03 -4.93
CA PRO A 261 -16.34 2.58 -5.84
C PRO A 261 -16.43 1.11 -6.26
N LYS A 262 -17.20 0.28 -5.55
CA LYS A 262 -17.42 -1.13 -5.90
C LYS A 262 -18.64 -1.31 -6.81
N TRP A 263 -19.58 -0.38 -6.72
CA TRP A 263 -20.83 -0.40 -7.47
C TRP A 263 -20.68 0.23 -8.86
N LEU A 264 -19.92 1.31 -8.96
CA LEU A 264 -19.55 1.98 -10.20
C LEU A 264 -18.50 1.19 -10.98
#